data_AF-M1MVL0-F1
#
_entry.id   AF-M1MVL0-F1
#
_cell.length_a   1.000
_cell.length_b   1.000
_cell.length_c   1.000
_cell.angle_alpha   90.00
_cell.angle_beta   90.00
_cell.angle_gamma   90.00
#
_symmetry.space_group_name_H-M   'P 1'
#
loop_
_entity.id
_entity.type
_entity.pdbx_description
1 polymer ?
#
loop_
_entity_poly.entity_id
_entity_poly.type
_entity_poly.pdbx_seq_one_letter_code
_entity_poly.pdbx_strand_id
1 'polypeptide(L)'
;MFLFGRNKLKVRSEEDEDRLKIFVGYYGIKQKDAFKEKVLRELIGDNLCLGVIDSKLFYCGPQEESKSTFIEMVKHLEFTRIPYKKIEIKKIPEVSMFGLTVKKGSKKTDKDYVYGFVVDKDNFKLIEEHVKVNKLNIYYFIDRTGLGEEALFKKLEENYEDIDEMGKDFYYQIFNNNFMNQLVISSSIELSEEIKEIVDKCYSEL
;
A
#
# COMPACT_ATOMS: atom_id res chain seq x y z
N MET A 1 18.98 4.05 36.46
CA MET A 1 19.07 5.06 35.38
C MET A 1 18.37 4.47 34.15
N PHE A 2 17.10 4.80 33.93
CA PHE A 2 16.28 4.23 32.86
C PHE A 2 16.61 4.91 31.53
N LEU A 3 17.24 4.19 30.61
CA LEU A 3 17.42 4.60 29.21
C LEU A 3 16.09 4.39 28.46
N PHE A 4 15.15 5.33 28.58
CA PHE A 4 13.95 5.38 27.73
C PHE A 4 14.34 5.83 26.32
N GLY A 5 14.77 4.89 25.47
CA GLY A 5 14.84 5.10 24.03
C GLY A 5 13.43 5.41 23.51
N ARG A 6 13.19 6.64 23.05
CA ARG A 6 11.89 7.11 22.57
C ARG A 6 11.39 6.24 21.40
N ASN A 7 10.24 5.60 21.58
CA ASN A 7 9.44 4.91 20.56
C ASN A 7 8.88 5.90 19.50
N LYS A 8 9.72 6.70 18.85
CA LYS A 8 9.25 7.94 18.22
C LYS A 8 8.64 7.69 16.83
N LEU A 9 7.32 7.85 16.73
CA LEU A 9 6.62 8.08 15.48
C LEU A 9 7.24 9.30 14.76
N LYS A 10 7.46 9.20 13.45
CA LYS A 10 7.94 10.29 12.60
C LYS A 10 6.90 10.61 11.54
N VAL A 11 6.34 11.81 11.59
CA VAL A 11 5.43 12.31 10.56
C VAL A 11 6.10 13.50 9.87
N ARG A 12 6.12 13.48 8.53
CA ARG A 12 6.51 14.62 7.70
C ARG A 12 5.55 14.76 6.53
N SER A 13 5.41 15.95 5.98
CA SER A 13 4.57 16.22 4.82
C SER A 13 5.38 16.89 3.71
N GLU A 14 5.07 16.55 2.47
CA GLU A 14 5.63 17.17 1.27
C GLU A 14 4.46 17.49 0.33
N GLU A 15 4.41 18.72 -0.19
CA GLU A 15 3.45 19.11 -1.24
C GLU A 15 3.97 18.66 -2.60
N ASP A 16 3.08 18.13 -3.43
CA ASP A 16 3.38 17.65 -4.78
C ASP A 16 2.23 18.05 -5.71
N GLU A 17 2.46 19.09 -6.52
CA GLU A 17 1.46 19.74 -7.37
C GLU A 17 0.20 20.13 -6.57
N ASP A 18 -0.91 19.42 -6.80
CA ASP A 18 -2.21 19.65 -6.16
C ASP A 18 -2.49 18.68 -4.98
N ARG A 19 -1.49 17.89 -4.58
CA ARG A 19 -1.62 16.86 -3.54
C ARG A 19 -0.64 17.08 -2.40
N LEU A 20 -1.01 16.55 -1.24
CA LEU A 20 -0.13 16.43 -0.08
C LEU A 20 0.25 14.97 0.14
N LYS A 21 1.55 14.72 0.28
CA LYS A 21 2.09 13.43 0.72
C LYS A 21 2.48 13.50 2.19
N ILE A 22 1.84 12.70 3.02
CA ILE A 22 2.18 12.52 4.43
C ILE A 22 2.94 11.21 4.59
N PHE A 23 4.18 11.30 5.07
CA PHE A 23 5.03 10.16 5.35
C PHE A 23 4.97 9.85 6.85
N VAL A 24 4.48 8.67 7.19
CA VAL A 24 4.33 8.17 8.56
C VAL A 24 5.34 7.04 8.76
N GLY A 25 6.51 7.37 9.31
CA GLY A 25 7.53 6.39 9.68
C GLY A 25 7.29 5.85 11.08
N TYR A 26 7.08 4.53 11.19
CA TYR A 26 6.69 3.85 12.43
C TYR A 26 7.67 2.74 12.86
N TYR A 27 8.84 2.65 12.21
CA TYR A 27 9.88 1.66 12.53
C TYR A 27 10.34 1.65 14.01
N GLY A 28 10.23 2.78 14.72
CA GLY A 28 10.62 2.92 16.13
C GLY A 28 9.53 2.54 17.13
N ILE A 29 8.33 2.16 16.68
CA ILE A 29 7.20 1.82 17.55
C ILE A 29 7.26 0.34 17.94
N LYS A 30 7.11 0.04 19.24
CA LYS A 30 7.11 -1.36 19.74
C LYS A 30 5.96 -2.19 19.15
N GLN A 31 4.74 -1.64 19.11
CA GLN A 31 3.54 -2.26 18.54
C GLN A 31 3.27 -1.79 17.10
N LYS A 32 4.33 -1.72 16.27
CA LYS A 32 4.27 -1.15 14.91
C LYS A 32 3.22 -1.77 13.99
N ASP A 33 3.00 -3.08 14.07
CA ASP A 33 2.05 -3.76 13.19
C ASP A 33 0.61 -3.40 13.57
N ALA A 34 0.29 -3.44 14.86
CA ALA A 34 -1.02 -3.01 15.38
C ALA A 34 -1.29 -1.54 15.07
N PHE A 35 -0.27 -0.68 15.21
CA PHE A 35 -0.36 0.72 14.80
C PHE A 35 -0.71 0.88 13.32
N LYS A 36 0.06 0.23 12.44
CA LYS A 36 -0.14 0.28 10.99
C LYS A 36 -1.53 -0.23 10.60
N GLU A 37 -1.94 -1.38 11.12
CA GLU A 37 -3.25 -1.97 10.85
C GLU A 37 -4.37 -1.01 11.27
N LYS A 38 -4.25 -0.40 12.45
CA LYS A 38 -5.23 0.55 12.97
C LYS A 38 -5.34 1.80 12.10
N VAL A 39 -4.22 2.40 11.70
CA VAL A 39 -4.21 3.56 10.80
C VAL A 39 -4.87 3.22 9.46
N LEU A 40 -4.52 2.07 8.86
CA LEU A 40 -5.10 1.65 7.58
C LEU A 40 -6.62 1.44 7.70
N ARG A 41 -7.09 0.79 8.77
CA ARG A 41 -8.52 0.58 9.01
C ARG A 41 -9.29 1.88 9.20
N GLU A 42 -8.77 2.83 9.99
CA GLU A 42 -9.43 4.12 10.20
C GLU A 42 -9.49 4.94 8.89
N LEU A 43 -8.43 4.90 8.07
CA LEU A 43 -8.41 5.60 6.78
C LEU A 43 -9.36 4.99 5.75
N ILE A 44 -9.44 3.65 5.68
CA ILE A 44 -10.38 2.93 4.82
C ILE A 44 -11.83 3.24 5.25
N GLY A 45 -12.10 3.19 6.56
CA GLY A 45 -13.43 3.40 7.10
C GLY A 45 -14.44 2.38 6.56
N ASP A 46 -15.64 2.82 6.22
CA ASP A 46 -16.70 1.95 5.66
C ASP A 46 -16.61 1.80 4.13
N ASN A 47 -15.55 2.30 3.50
CA ASN A 47 -15.43 2.32 2.05
C ASN A 47 -14.79 1.04 1.51
N LEU A 48 -15.08 0.74 0.25
CA LEU A 48 -14.29 -0.21 -0.52
C LEU A 48 -12.91 0.39 -0.82
N CYS A 49 -11.90 -0.45 -0.73
CA CYS A 49 -10.51 -0.13 -0.95
C CYS A 49 -9.95 -1.08 -2.00
N LEU A 50 -9.40 -0.52 -3.07
CA LEU A 50 -8.63 -1.28 -4.05
C LEU A 50 -7.19 -1.41 -3.55
N GLY A 51 -6.81 -2.62 -3.13
CA GLY A 51 -5.42 -2.98 -2.88
C GLY A 51 -4.73 -3.38 -4.18
N VAL A 52 -3.53 -2.84 -4.42
CA VAL A 52 -2.75 -3.11 -5.63
C VAL A 52 -1.33 -3.52 -5.25
N ILE A 53 -0.92 -4.66 -5.80
CA ILE A 53 0.43 -5.18 -5.68
C ILE A 53 1.04 -5.23 -7.08
N ASP A 54 2.15 -4.54 -7.23
CA ASP A 54 2.91 -4.52 -8.48
C ASP A 54 4.18 -5.36 -8.30
N SER A 55 4.31 -6.42 -9.10
CA SER A 55 5.48 -7.32 -9.09
C SER A 55 6.79 -6.58 -9.39
N LYS A 56 6.71 -5.44 -10.09
CA LYS A 56 7.87 -4.58 -10.35
C LYS A 56 8.50 -4.09 -9.05
N LEU A 57 7.72 -3.92 -8.00
CA LEU A 57 8.14 -3.32 -6.73
C LEU A 57 8.60 -4.36 -5.70
N PHE A 58 8.69 -5.62 -6.13
CA PHE A 58 9.22 -6.70 -5.30
C PHE A 58 10.70 -6.49 -5.09
N TYR A 59 11.03 -6.18 -3.84
CA TYR A 59 12.36 -6.26 -3.31
C TYR A 59 12.37 -7.31 -2.21
N CYS A 60 12.59 -8.56 -2.60
CA CYS A 60 13.09 -9.56 -1.67
C CYS A 60 14.56 -9.21 -1.50
N GLY A 61 15.01 -8.94 -0.27
CA GLY A 61 16.43 -8.69 -0.01
C GLY A 61 17.32 -9.85 -0.50
N PRO A 62 18.63 -9.83 -0.22
CA PRO A 62 19.57 -10.81 -0.76
C PRO A 62 19.31 -12.30 -0.39
N GLN A 63 18.24 -12.65 0.34
CA GLN A 63 18.04 -13.96 0.94
C GLN A 63 16.66 -14.63 0.76
N GLU A 64 15.68 -14.09 0.02
CA GLU A 64 14.35 -14.74 -0.06
C GLU A 64 13.89 -15.03 -1.51
N GLU A 65 13.46 -16.28 -1.75
CA GLU A 65 12.90 -16.76 -3.02
C GLU A 65 11.51 -16.16 -3.27
N SER A 66 11.44 -15.10 -4.08
CA SER A 66 10.24 -14.27 -4.30
C SER A 66 9.06 -14.92 -5.04
N LYS A 67 9.21 -16.15 -5.58
CA LYS A 67 8.22 -16.74 -6.51
C LYS A 67 7.08 -17.51 -5.81
N SER A 68 7.23 -17.99 -4.57
CA SER A 68 6.15 -18.72 -3.87
C SER A 68 5.06 -17.79 -3.32
N THR A 69 5.47 -16.61 -2.88
CA THR A 69 4.64 -15.59 -2.22
C THR A 69 3.38 -15.17 -2.99
N PHE A 70 3.48 -14.92 -4.29
CA PHE A 70 2.31 -14.49 -5.08
C PHE A 70 1.29 -15.60 -5.31
N ILE A 71 1.77 -16.83 -5.53
CA ILE A 71 0.90 -17.99 -5.71
C ILE A 71 0.11 -18.24 -4.42
N GLU A 72 0.77 -18.08 -3.27
CA GLU A 72 0.14 -18.19 -1.96
C GLU A 72 -0.92 -17.12 -1.74
N MET A 73 -0.63 -15.87 -2.09
CA MET A 73 -1.60 -14.78 -2.00
C MET A 73 -2.83 -15.01 -2.91
N VAL A 74 -2.63 -15.41 -4.16
CA VAL A 74 -3.74 -15.69 -5.09
C VAL A 74 -4.60 -16.84 -4.55
N LYS A 75 -3.99 -17.92 -4.08
CA LYS A 75 -4.72 -19.04 -3.45
C LYS A 75 -5.52 -18.57 -2.24
N HIS A 76 -4.98 -17.64 -1.46
CA HIS A 76 -5.68 -17.09 -0.30
C HIS A 76 -6.86 -16.20 -0.70
N LEU A 77 -6.70 -15.35 -1.71
CA LEU A 77 -7.78 -14.55 -2.29
C LEU A 77 -8.92 -15.45 -2.79
N GLU A 78 -8.58 -16.53 -3.50
CA GLU A 78 -9.55 -17.53 -3.97
C GLU A 78 -10.26 -18.25 -2.81
N PHE A 79 -9.50 -18.66 -1.79
CA PHE A 79 -10.03 -19.33 -0.60
C PHE A 79 -10.98 -18.43 0.19
N THR A 80 -10.63 -17.16 0.36
CA THR A 80 -11.42 -16.16 1.09
C THR A 80 -12.52 -15.51 0.25
N ARG A 81 -12.60 -15.84 -1.05
CA ARG A 81 -13.52 -15.26 -2.02
C ARG A 81 -13.42 -13.74 -2.13
N ILE A 82 -12.22 -13.20 -1.92
CA ILE A 82 -11.95 -11.78 -2.12
C ILE A 82 -11.80 -11.55 -3.64
N PRO A 83 -12.61 -10.64 -4.23
CA PRO A 83 -12.51 -10.30 -5.64
C PRO A 83 -11.11 -9.81 -5.98
N TYR A 84 -10.55 -10.32 -7.07
CA TYR A 84 -9.23 -9.90 -7.52
C TYR A 84 -9.13 -9.91 -9.04
N LYS A 85 -8.14 -9.16 -9.53
CA LYS A 85 -7.83 -9.00 -10.95
C LYS A 85 -6.33 -9.04 -11.16
N LYS A 86 -5.90 -9.83 -12.15
CA LYS A 86 -4.49 -9.97 -12.54
C LYS A 86 -4.28 -9.37 -13.91
N ILE A 87 -3.32 -8.44 -14.03
CA ILE A 87 -2.91 -7.80 -15.28
C ILE A 87 -1.47 -8.20 -15.56
N GLU A 88 -1.19 -8.67 -16.78
CA GLU A 88 0.17 -9.00 -17.23
C GLU A 88 0.81 -7.78 -17.90
N ILE A 89 2.03 -7.45 -17.51
CA ILE A 89 2.74 -6.26 -17.98
C ILE A 89 3.90 -6.67 -18.88
N LYS A 90 4.04 -5.97 -20.02
CA LYS A 90 5.25 -6.06 -20.84
C LYS A 90 6.42 -5.43 -20.08
N LYS A 91 7.53 -6.17 -19.95
CA LYS A 91 8.68 -5.76 -19.11
C LYS A 91 9.15 -4.33 -19.43
N ILE A 92 9.12 -3.44 -18.44
CA ILE A 92 9.68 -2.09 -18.51
C ILE A 92 11.02 -2.09 -17.76
N PRO A 93 12.14 -1.68 -18.38
CA PRO A 93 13.48 -1.79 -17.79
C PRO A 93 13.72 -0.85 -16.60
N GLU A 94 12.93 0.21 -16.47
CA GLU A 94 13.03 1.22 -15.40
C GLU A 94 11.63 1.52 -14.87
N VAL A 95 11.50 1.59 -13.54
CA VAL A 95 10.23 1.93 -12.88
C VAL A 95 10.52 3.08 -11.94
N SER A 96 9.73 4.14 -12.05
CA SER A 96 9.77 5.28 -11.14
C SER A 96 8.67 5.10 -10.10
N MET A 97 8.99 5.31 -8.83
CA MET A 97 8.03 5.35 -7.73
C MET A 97 8.35 6.54 -6.85
N PHE A 98 7.40 7.44 -6.61
CA PHE A 98 7.63 8.58 -5.70
C PHE A 98 8.93 9.36 -5.97
N GLY A 99 9.32 9.52 -7.25
CA GLY A 99 10.57 10.19 -7.64
C GLY A 99 11.85 9.34 -7.50
N LEU A 100 11.74 8.05 -7.14
CA LEU A 100 12.85 7.11 -7.04
C LEU A 100 12.83 6.13 -8.22
N THR A 101 13.88 6.14 -9.04
CA THR A 101 14.06 5.20 -10.15
C THR A 101 14.72 3.90 -9.67
N VAL A 102 14.04 2.77 -9.86
CA VAL A 102 14.59 1.43 -9.59
C VAL A 102 14.97 0.77 -10.91
N LYS A 103 16.27 0.47 -11.11
CA LYS A 103 16.75 -0.31 -12.25
C LYS A 103 16.65 -1.81 -11.96
N LYS A 104 15.86 -2.56 -12.73
CA LYS A 104 15.75 -4.02 -12.59
C LYS A 104 16.63 -4.77 -13.59
N GLY A 105 17.26 -5.86 -13.12
CA GLY A 105 18.21 -6.68 -13.85
C GLY A 105 17.68 -7.33 -15.15
N SER A 106 18.62 -7.61 -16.04
CA SER A 106 18.47 -7.89 -17.48
C SER A 106 17.96 -9.29 -17.87
N LYS A 107 17.49 -10.14 -16.94
CA LYS A 107 17.05 -11.51 -17.30
C LYS A 107 15.72 -11.47 -18.09
N LYS A 108 15.77 -11.98 -19.32
CA LYS A 108 14.77 -11.85 -20.40
C LYS A 108 13.49 -12.70 -20.25
N THR A 109 13.32 -13.44 -19.14
CA THR A 109 12.34 -14.55 -19.06
C THR A 109 11.23 -14.40 -18.03
N ASP A 110 11.19 -13.34 -17.23
CA ASP A 110 10.13 -13.14 -16.24
C ASP A 110 9.11 -12.09 -16.73
N LYS A 111 7.82 -12.43 -16.64
CA LYS A 111 6.68 -11.52 -16.86
C LYS A 111 6.40 -10.76 -15.56
N ASP A 112 6.15 -9.46 -15.65
CA ASP A 112 5.66 -8.67 -14.53
C ASP A 112 4.13 -8.68 -14.49
N TYR A 113 3.56 -8.49 -13.31
CA TYR A 113 2.13 -8.53 -13.06
C TYR A 113 1.72 -7.46 -12.07
N VAL A 114 0.56 -6.86 -12.31
CA VAL A 114 -0.17 -6.07 -11.32
C VAL A 114 -1.37 -6.88 -10.87
N TYR A 115 -1.53 -6.99 -9.56
CA TYR A 115 -2.65 -7.65 -8.92
C TYR A 115 -3.47 -6.61 -8.17
N GLY A 116 -4.71 -6.40 -8.59
CA GLY A 116 -5.71 -5.66 -7.85
C GLY A 116 -6.60 -6.59 -7.05
N PHE A 117 -6.99 -6.21 -5.85
CA PHE A 117 -8.03 -6.87 -5.06
C PHE A 117 -8.86 -5.82 -4.32
N VAL A 118 -10.13 -6.11 -4.07
CA VAL A 118 -11.02 -5.16 -3.38
C VAL A 118 -11.35 -5.68 -2.00
N VAL A 119 -11.17 -4.82 -1.00
CA VAL A 119 -11.39 -5.12 0.42
C VAL A 119 -12.16 -3.99 1.09
N ASP A 120 -12.77 -4.28 2.22
CA ASP A 120 -13.38 -3.33 3.15
C ASP A 120 -12.69 -3.45 4.52
N LYS A 121 -13.06 -2.63 5.51
CA LYS A 121 -12.49 -2.71 6.87
C LYS A 121 -12.67 -4.07 7.57
N ASP A 122 -13.69 -4.85 7.20
CA ASP A 122 -14.06 -6.09 7.89
C ASP A 122 -13.22 -7.26 7.38
N ASN A 123 -13.00 -7.32 6.06
CA ASN A 123 -12.20 -8.33 5.40
C ASN A 123 -10.73 -7.93 5.20
N PHE A 124 -10.35 -6.66 5.44
CA PHE A 124 -8.98 -6.15 5.32
C PHE A 124 -7.93 -7.01 6.03
N LYS A 125 -8.24 -7.46 7.26
CA LYS A 125 -7.36 -8.32 8.07
C LYS A 125 -6.98 -9.63 7.38
N LEU A 126 -7.87 -10.15 6.53
CA LEU A 126 -7.65 -11.41 5.82
C LEU A 126 -6.48 -11.28 4.84
N ILE A 127 -6.22 -10.06 4.34
CA ILE A 127 -5.11 -9.79 3.44
C ILE A 127 -3.88 -9.32 4.21
N GLU A 128 -4.05 -8.47 5.23
CA GLU A 128 -2.95 -7.84 5.96
C GLU A 128 -1.94 -8.85 6.55
N GLU A 129 -2.41 -10.00 7.03
CA GLU A 129 -1.55 -11.09 7.52
C GLU A 129 -0.59 -11.62 6.44
N HIS A 130 -1.10 -11.91 5.24
CA HIS A 130 -0.29 -12.41 4.12
C HIS A 130 0.71 -11.37 3.63
N VAL A 131 0.26 -10.13 3.56
CA VAL A 131 1.07 -8.97 3.16
C VAL A 131 2.22 -8.76 4.13
N LYS A 132 1.95 -8.91 5.43
CA LYS A 132 2.94 -8.79 6.50
C LYS A 132 3.96 -9.92 6.47
N VAL A 133 3.53 -11.18 6.40
CA VAL A 133 4.44 -12.35 6.37
C VAL A 133 5.40 -12.25 5.20
N ASN A 134 4.89 -11.83 4.04
CA ASN A 134 5.64 -11.74 2.81
C ASN A 134 6.34 -10.38 2.59
N LYS A 135 6.20 -9.44 3.53
CA LYS A 135 6.75 -8.06 3.46
C LYS A 135 6.47 -7.35 2.13
N LEU A 136 5.27 -7.56 1.58
CA LEU A 136 4.89 -6.99 0.29
C LEU A 136 4.64 -5.49 0.40
N ASN A 137 5.15 -4.72 -0.54
CA ASN A 137 4.74 -3.32 -0.69
C ASN A 137 3.41 -3.26 -1.43
N ILE A 138 2.48 -2.45 -0.94
CA ILE A 138 1.09 -2.42 -1.44
C ILE A 138 0.62 -0.98 -1.55
N TYR A 139 -0.10 -0.69 -2.62
CA TYR A 139 -0.92 0.51 -2.70
C TYR A 139 -2.36 0.20 -2.27
N TYR A 140 -2.95 1.10 -1.50
CA TYR A 140 -4.37 1.10 -1.18
C TYR A 140 -4.99 2.36 -1.74
N PHE A 141 -6.00 2.20 -2.59
CA PHE A 141 -6.75 3.28 -3.20
C PHE A 141 -8.14 3.30 -2.58
N ILE A 142 -8.43 4.36 -1.83
CA ILE A 142 -9.69 4.51 -1.10
C ILE A 142 -10.54 5.52 -1.85
N ASP A 143 -11.71 5.05 -2.27
CA ASP A 143 -12.74 5.89 -2.88
C ASP A 143 -13.84 6.18 -1.86
N ARG A 144 -14.18 7.46 -1.66
CA ARG A 144 -15.31 7.88 -0.82
C ARG A 144 -16.59 8.16 -1.63
N THR A 145 -16.53 8.05 -2.96
CA THR A 145 -17.71 8.29 -3.81
C THR A 145 -18.66 7.09 -3.86
N GLY A 146 -18.21 5.93 -3.36
CA GLY A 146 -19.02 4.71 -3.26
C GLY A 146 -18.93 3.83 -4.51
N LEU A 147 -17.80 3.87 -5.22
CA LEU A 147 -17.55 2.99 -6.36
C LEU A 147 -17.64 1.52 -5.95
N GLY A 148 -18.38 0.74 -6.75
CA GLY A 148 -18.43 -0.71 -6.62
C GLY A 148 -17.15 -1.39 -7.12
N GLU A 149 -17.00 -2.68 -6.80
CA GLU A 149 -15.84 -3.51 -7.13
C GLU A 149 -15.46 -3.46 -8.63
N GLU A 150 -16.44 -3.58 -9.52
CA GLU A 150 -16.21 -3.56 -10.98
C GLU A 150 -15.63 -2.23 -11.45
N ALA A 151 -16.09 -1.11 -10.88
CA ALA A 151 -15.60 0.21 -11.24
C ALA A 151 -14.16 0.44 -10.76
N LEU A 152 -13.83 -0.07 -9.57
CA LEU A 152 -12.46 -0.04 -9.05
C LEU A 152 -11.50 -0.86 -9.94
N PHE A 153 -11.92 -2.06 -10.36
CA PHE A 153 -11.11 -2.87 -11.28
C PHE A 153 -10.96 -2.25 -12.66
N LYS A 154 -11.99 -1.54 -13.15
CA LYS A 154 -11.91 -0.83 -14.42
C LYS A 154 -10.88 0.30 -14.35
N LYS A 155 -10.88 1.10 -13.27
CA LYS A 155 -9.84 2.13 -13.05
C LYS A 155 -8.43 1.53 -13.05
N LEU A 156 -8.25 0.36 -12.43
CA LEU A 156 -6.97 -0.34 -12.46
C LEU A 156 -6.55 -0.75 -13.89
N GLU A 157 -7.45 -1.32 -14.67
CA GLU A 157 -7.14 -1.70 -16.06
C GLU A 157 -6.78 -0.52 -16.96
N GLU A 158 -7.40 0.63 -16.72
CA GLU A 158 -7.15 1.83 -17.50
C GLU A 158 -5.80 2.49 -17.13
N ASN A 159 -5.31 2.29 -15.90
CA ASN A 159 -4.18 3.04 -15.35
C ASN A 159 -3.04 2.19 -14.76
N TYR A 160 -3.01 0.86 -14.94
CA TYR A 160 -1.98 -0.01 -14.34
C TYR A 160 -0.53 0.30 -14.76
N GLU A 161 -0.35 1.05 -15.86
CA GLU A 161 0.98 1.48 -16.31
C GLU A 161 1.55 2.63 -15.46
N ASP A 162 0.67 3.46 -14.87
CA ASP A 162 1.01 4.58 -14.00
C ASP A 162 0.10 4.62 -12.76
N ILE A 163 0.50 3.82 -11.76
CA ILE A 163 -0.21 3.66 -10.50
C ILE A 163 -0.25 4.96 -9.69
N ASP A 164 0.75 5.82 -9.84
CA ASP A 164 0.82 7.10 -9.14
C ASP A 164 -0.18 8.10 -9.74
N GLU A 165 -0.30 8.15 -11.08
CA GLU A 165 -1.32 8.97 -11.75
C GLU A 165 -2.73 8.48 -11.41
N MET A 166 -2.96 7.16 -11.35
CA MET A 166 -4.24 6.59 -10.92
C MET A 166 -4.65 7.11 -9.54
N GLY A 167 -3.70 7.32 -8.63
CA GLY A 167 -3.94 7.82 -7.28
C GLY A 167 -4.57 9.21 -7.22
N LYS A 168 -4.45 10.01 -8.28
CA LYS A 168 -5.04 11.36 -8.36
C LYS A 168 -6.57 11.33 -8.31
N ASP A 169 -7.19 10.28 -8.83
CA ASP A 169 -8.64 10.09 -8.83
C ASP A 169 -9.23 9.64 -7.49
N PHE A 170 -8.37 9.23 -6.54
CA PHE A 170 -8.81 8.65 -5.29
C PHE A 170 -8.70 9.65 -4.13
N TYR A 171 -9.60 9.48 -3.17
CA TYR A 171 -9.62 10.27 -1.94
C TYR A 171 -8.31 10.10 -1.17
N TYR A 172 -7.88 8.86 -0.98
CA TYR A 172 -6.55 8.51 -0.50
C TYR A 172 -5.87 7.51 -1.43
N GLN A 173 -4.60 7.76 -1.72
CA GLN A 173 -3.65 6.76 -2.19
C GLN A 173 -2.66 6.50 -1.05
N ILE A 174 -2.62 5.29 -0.52
CA ILE A 174 -1.72 4.90 0.56
C ILE A 174 -0.73 3.88 0.03
N PHE A 175 0.55 4.22 0.03
CA PHE A 175 1.61 3.25 -0.18
C PHE A 175 2.11 2.71 1.16
N ASN A 176 1.84 1.43 1.39
CA ASN A 176 2.38 0.68 2.51
C ASN A 176 3.77 0.12 2.15
N ASN A 177 4.80 0.85 2.59
CA ASN A 177 6.19 0.44 2.44
C ASN A 177 6.59 -0.44 3.64
N ASN A 178 6.25 -1.72 3.56
CA ASN A 178 6.56 -2.70 4.61
C ASN A 178 8.08 -2.89 4.80
N PHE A 179 8.89 -2.64 3.77
CA PHE A 179 10.35 -2.67 3.88
C PHE A 179 10.88 -1.60 4.84
N MET A 180 10.39 -0.37 4.70
CA MET A 180 10.82 0.76 5.54
C MET A 180 10.00 0.94 6.83
N ASN A 181 8.93 0.15 7.03
CA ASN A 181 7.94 0.38 8.07
C ASN A 181 7.43 1.84 8.02
N GLN A 182 6.94 2.22 6.84
CA GLN A 182 6.46 3.56 6.55
C GLN A 182 5.17 3.49 5.73
N LEU A 183 4.19 4.33 6.08
CA LEU A 183 3.06 4.64 5.20
C LEU A 183 3.37 5.96 4.49
N VAL A 184 3.05 6.02 3.20
CA VAL A 184 3.00 7.28 2.44
C VAL A 184 1.56 7.48 2.02
N ILE A 185 0.92 8.52 2.54
CA ILE A 185 -0.50 8.80 2.30
C ILE A 185 -0.56 10.04 1.42
N SER A 186 -1.07 9.90 0.21
CA SER A 186 -1.27 10.96 -0.78
C SER A 186 -2.76 11.32 -0.85
N SER A 187 -3.09 12.58 -0.64
CA SER A 187 -4.46 13.11 -0.63
C SER A 187 -4.51 14.51 -1.24
N SER A 188 -5.71 15.08 -1.36
CA SER A 188 -5.82 16.53 -1.53
C SER A 188 -5.34 17.25 -0.26
N ILE A 189 -4.94 18.52 -0.40
CA ILE A 189 -4.33 19.31 0.68
C ILE A 189 -5.31 19.51 1.85
N GLU A 190 -6.61 19.63 1.58
CA GLU A 190 -7.64 19.86 2.60
C GLU A 190 -7.77 18.69 3.60
N LEU A 191 -7.35 17.50 3.20
CA LEU A 191 -7.47 16.27 4.01
C LEU A 191 -6.28 16.03 4.93
N SER A 192 -5.29 16.92 4.88
CA SER A 192 -4.03 16.76 5.60
C SER A 192 -4.17 16.68 7.12
N GLU A 193 -5.04 17.51 7.69
CA GLU A 193 -5.29 17.52 9.14
C GLU A 193 -6.07 16.26 9.56
N GLU A 194 -7.05 15.81 8.77
CA GLU A 194 -7.78 14.54 9.02
C GLU A 194 -6.81 13.36 9.14
N ILE A 195 -5.85 13.26 8.21
CA ILE A 195 -4.85 12.20 8.22
C ILE A 195 -3.95 12.28 9.47
N LYS A 196 -3.46 13.47 9.82
CA LYS A 196 -2.61 13.67 11.01
C LYS A 196 -3.36 13.32 12.29
N GLU A 197 -4.62 13.75 12.42
CA GLU A 197 -5.47 13.43 13.56
C GLU A 197 -5.69 11.91 13.71
N ILE A 198 -5.98 11.21 12.61
CA ILE A 198 -6.11 9.75 12.61
C ILE A 198 -4.81 9.09 13.07
N VAL A 199 -3.68 9.51 12.52
CA VAL A 199 -2.36 8.97 12.85
C VAL A 199 -2.01 9.19 14.32
N ASP A 200 -2.22 10.40 14.83
CA ASP A 200 -1.91 10.76 16.22
C ASP A 200 -2.84 10.04 17.21
N LYS A 201 -4.14 9.96 16.90
CA LYS A 201 -5.12 9.16 17.66
C LYS A 201 -4.68 7.71 17.74
N CYS A 202 -4.41 7.08 16.60
CA CYS A 202 -3.99 5.68 16.53
C CYS A 202 -2.71 5.43 17.34
N TYR A 203 -1.76 6.36 17.32
CA TYR A 203 -0.52 6.27 18.08
C TYR A 203 -0.73 6.42 19.58
N SER A 204 -1.60 7.34 20.01
CA SER A 204 -1.92 7.59 21.42
C SER A 204 -2.64 6.43 22.10
N GLU A 205 -3.35 5.61 21.32
CA GLU A 205 -4.13 4.46 21.78
C GLU A 205 -3.35 3.13 21.75
N LEU A 206 -2.02 3.17 21.54
CA LEU A 206 -1.12 2.00 21.60
C LEU A 206 -0.68 1.66 23.02
#